data_AF-A0A0L6ZA39-F1
#
_entry.id   AF-A0A0L6ZA39-F1
#
_cell.length_a   1.000
_cell.length_b   1.000
_cell.length_c   1.000
_cell.angle_alpha   90.00
_cell.angle_beta   90.00
_cell.angle_gamma   90.00
#
_symmetry.space_group_name_H-M   'P 1'
#
loop_
_entity.id
_entity.type
_entity.pdbx_description
1 polymer ?
#
loop_
_entity_poly.entity_id
_entity_poly.type
_entity_poly.pdbx_seq_one_letter_code
_entity_poly.pdbx_strand_id
1 'polypeptide(L)' 'MREQRKFEVRLHPDAVKEYEKLDGSVLNIVNKAIDELELRANETGKILRNNKDTKLGGCKEKN' A
#
# COMPACT_ATOMS: atom_id res chain seq x y z
N MET A 1 -18.20 7.12 -16.64
CA MET A 1 -18.40 7.59 -15.26
C MET A 1 -17.03 7.66 -14.60
N ARG A 2 -16.62 8.81 -14.05
CA ARG A 2 -15.41 8.84 -13.21
C ARG A 2 -15.86 8.37 -11.84
N GLU A 3 -15.53 7.13 -11.47
CA GLU A 3 -15.69 6.68 -10.09
C GLU A 3 -14.98 7.69 -9.19
N GLN A 4 -15.68 8.23 -8.20
CA GLN A 4 -15.10 9.14 -7.23
C GLN A 4 -14.12 8.33 -6.38
N ARG A 5 -12.82 8.52 -6.61
CA ARG A 5 -11.76 7.99 -5.75
C ARG A 5 -12.03 8.48 -4.32
N LYS A 6 -12.24 7.55 -3.40
CA LYS A 6 -12.62 7.83 -2.01
C LYS A 6 -11.41 8.10 -1.12
N PHE A 7 -10.25 7.58 -1.50
CA PHE A 7 -9.02 7.64 -0.73
C PHE A 7 -7.89 8.30 -1.54
N GLU A 8 -7.08 9.10 -0.86
CA GLU A 8 -5.82 9.59 -1.40
C GLU A 8 -4.71 8.59 -1.07
N VAL A 9 -4.03 8.07 -2.10
CA VAL A 9 -2.90 7.15 -1.95
C VAL A 9 -1.60 7.92 -2.14
N ARG A 10 -0.71 7.85 -1.14
CA ARG A 10 0.64 8.43 -1.18
C ARG A 10 1.68 7.35 -0.90
N LEU A 11 2.74 7.33 -1.70
CA LEU A 11 3.89 6.44 -1.48
C LEU A 11 4.87 7.09 -0.49
N HIS A 12 5.32 6.29 0.48
CA HIS A 12 6.47 6.67 1.30
C HIS A 12 7.72 6.83 0.42
N PRO A 13 8.67 7.75 0.71
CA PRO A 13 9.86 7.95 -0.12
C PRO A 13 10.64 6.67 -0.44
N ASP A 14 10.73 5.74 0.52
CA ASP A 14 11.39 4.45 0.27
C ASP A 14 10.57 3.52 -0.62
N ALA A 15 9.23 3.55 -0.51
CA ALA A 15 8.35 2.81 -1.39
C ALA A 15 8.39 3.35 -2.84
N VAL A 16 8.61 4.66 -3.02
CA VAL A 16 8.82 5.26 -4.35
C VAL A 16 10.06 4.64 -5.02
N LYS A 17 11.18 4.55 -4.30
CA LYS A 17 12.43 3.96 -4.82
C LYS A 17 12.26 2.49 -5.23
N GLU A 18 11.40 1.75 -4.54
CA GLU A 18 11.09 0.36 -4.89
C GLU A 18 10.14 0.28 -6.08
N TYR A 19 9.12 1.12 -6.11
CA TYR A 19 8.15 1.21 -7.19
C TYR A 19 8.81 1.56 -8.54
N GLU A 20 9.75 2.50 -8.54
CA GLU A 20 10.51 2.91 -9.74
C GLU A 20 11.38 1.78 -10.34
N LYS A 21 11.69 0.74 -9.55
CA LYS A 21 12.50 -0.41 -10.00
C LYS A 21 11.66 -1.54 -10.61
N LEU A 22 10.33 -1.44 -10.57
CA LEU A 22 9.44 -2.48 -11.08
C LEU A 22 9.48 -2.54 -12.61
N ASP A 23 9.55 -3.75 -13.15
CA ASP A 23 9.38 -3.96 -14.59
C ASP A 23 7.90 -3.88 -15.02
N GLY A 24 7.63 -3.75 -16.32
CA GLY A 24 6.29 -3.55 -16.85
C GLY A 24 5.27 -4.65 -16.52
N SER A 25 5.71 -5.87 -16.21
CA SER A 25 4.79 -6.96 -15.82
C SER A 25 4.31 -6.79 -14.38
N VAL A 26 5.21 -6.42 -13.47
CA VAL A 26 4.89 -6.21 -12.04
C VAL A 26 4.26 -4.84 -11.81
N LEU A 27 4.71 -3.82 -12.52
CA LEU A 27 4.19 -2.45 -12.44
C LEU A 27 2.68 -2.40 -12.70
N ASN A 28 2.19 -3.14 -13.68
CA ASN A 28 0.76 -3.22 -14.00
C ASN A 28 -0.06 -3.86 -12.88
N ILE A 29 0.50 -4.84 -12.16
CA ILE A 29 -0.16 -5.49 -11.02
C ILE A 29 -0.24 -4.50 -9.86
N VAL A 30 0.87 -3.80 -9.57
CA VAL A 30 0.94 -2.80 -8.50
C VAL A 30 0.01 -1.62 -8.79
N ASN A 31 -0.07 -1.14 -10.03
CA ASN A 31 -0.98 -0.07 -10.41
C ASN A 31 -2.44 -0.45 -10.20
N LYS A 32 -2.84 -1.68 -10.58
CA LYS A 32 -4.20 -2.17 -10.29
C LYS A 32 -4.50 -2.23 -8.80
N ALA A 33 -3.53 -2.61 -7.98
CA ALA A 33 -3.70 -2.59 -6.52
C ALA A 33 -3.82 -1.16 -5.98
N ILE A 34 -3.07 -0.20 -6.52
CA ILE A 34 -3.20 1.22 -6.16
C ILE A 34 -4.58 1.75 -6.55
N ASP A 35 -5.06 1.45 -7.76
CA ASP A 35 -6.40 1.85 -8.22
C ASP A 35 -7.48 1.27 -7.29
N GLU A 36 -7.33 0.03 -6.82
CA GLU A 36 -8.24 -0.58 -5.85
C GLU A 36 -8.21 0.14 -4.49
N LEU A 37 -7.03 0.52 -4.01
CA LEU A 37 -6.87 1.28 -2.76
C LEU A 37 -7.57 2.64 -2.84
N GLU A 38 -7.46 3.35 -3.96
CA GLU A 38 -8.13 4.64 -4.14
C GLU A 38 -9.66 4.54 -4.05
N LEU A 39 -10.23 3.37 -4.34
CA LEU A 39 -11.68 3.13 -4.29
C LEU A 39 -12.15 2.57 -2.94
N ARG A 40 -11.39 1.65 -2.34
CA ARG A 40 -11.85 0.85 -1.18
C ARG A 40 -10.73 0.41 -0.22
N ALA A 41 -9.76 1.27 0.06
CA ALA A 41 -8.67 0.99 1.01
C ALA A 41 -9.13 0.50 2.40
N ASN A 42 -10.33 0.86 2.84
CA ASN A 42 -10.93 0.40 4.10
C ASN A 42 -11.42 -1.06 4.07
N GLU A 43 -11.62 -1.65 2.89
CA GLU A 43 -12.16 -3.00 2.69
C GLU A 43 -11.11 -3.96 2.10
N THR A 44 -10.03 -3.43 1.54
CA THR A 44 -8.97 -4.19 0.89
C THR A 44 -7.76 -4.37 1.80
N GLY A 45 -7.16 -5.57 1.75
CA GLY A 45 -5.92 -5.90 2.47
C GLY A 45 -6.13 -6.78 3.69
N LYS A 46 -5.08 -6.92 4.50
CA LYS A 46 -5.09 -7.68 5.74
C LYS A 46 -4.33 -6.91 6.80
N ILE A 47 -4.86 -6.90 8.03
CA ILE A 47 -4.15 -6.35 9.18
C ILE A 47 -2.85 -7.14 9.35
N LEU A 48 -1.72 -6.45 9.24
CA LEU A 48 -0.41 -7.05 9.45
C LEU A 48 -0.28 -7.44 10.92
N ARG A 49 0.15 -8.68 11.17
CA ARG A 49 0.47 -9.18 12.51
C ARG A 49 1.98 -9.22 12.67
N ASN A 50 2.47 -8.77 13.81
CA ASN A 50 3.88 -8.90 14.15
C ASN A 50 4.17 -10.36 14.54
N ASN A 51 4.51 -11.19 13.57
CA ASN A 51 4.69 -12.63 13.80
C ASN A 51 6.06 -12.98 14.43
N LYS A 52 6.98 -12.02 14.59
CA LYS A 52 8.38 -12.28 15.01
C LYS A 52 9.01 -11.17 15.87
N ASP A 53 8.22 -10.35 16.57
CA ASP A 53 8.72 -9.17 17.32
C ASP A 53 9.64 -8.26 16.48
N THR A 54 9.46 -8.27 15.16
CA THR A 54 10.16 -7.37 14.27
C THR A 54 9.50 -6.01 14.41
N LYS A 55 10.27 -4.98 14.77
CA LYS A 55 9.81 -3.59 14.83
C LYS A 55 9.16 -3.22 13.49
N LEU A 56 7.83 -3.28 13.43
CA LEU A 56 7.08 -2.75 12.31
C LEU A 56 7.27 -1.24 12.36
N GLY A 57 8.09 -0.69 11.46
CA GLY A 57 8.41 0.73 11.42
C GLY A 57 7.13 1.57 11.44
N GLY A 58 6.95 2.38 12.49
CA GLY A 58 5.81 3.29 12.64
C GLY A 58 4.60 2.75 13.43
N CYS A 59 4.54 1.47 13.78
CA CYS A 59 3.53 0.95 14.69
C CYS A 59 4.11 0.89 16.10
N LYS A 60 3.86 1.93 16.92
CA LYS A 60 4.19 1.90 18.35
C LYS A 60 3.47 0.72 19.00
N GLU A 61 4.24 -0.23 19.51
CA GLU A 61 3.73 -1.15 20.52
C GLU A 61 3.42 -0.31 21.76
N LYS A 62 2.15 -0.34 22.16
CA LYS A 62 1.67 0.41 23.32
C LYS A 62 2.01 -0.42 24.55
N ASN A 63 2.99 0.02 25.34
CA ASN A 63 3.13 -0.40 26.73
C ASN A 63 1.94 0.08 27.56
#